data_AF-A0A970X5S5-F1
#
_entry.id   AF-A0A970X5S5-F1
#
_cell.length_a   1.000
_cell.length_b   1.000
_cell.length_c   1.000
_cell.angle_alpha   90.00
_cell.angle_beta   90.00
_cell.angle_gamma   90.00
#
_symmetry.space_group_name_H-M   'P 1'
#
loop_
_entity.id
_entity.type
_entity.pdbx_description
1 polymer ?
#
loop_
_entity_poly.entity_id
_entity_poly.type
_entity_poly.pdbx_seq_one_letter_code
_entity_poly.pdbx_strand_id
1 'polypeptide(L)'
;MKALEEIERALAERREREREKARNYSSRKRREGHPHSPRTKAKLAQIAYERRRDEALADPDCHPLRRARVTFGGGGLSQVQLGERALVSARTIHAIESGEAEAAPMTARRLARALKATPAALGL
;
A
#
# COMPACT_ATOMS: atom_id res chain seq x y z
N MET A 1 -18.01 -53.53 -36.31
CA MET A 1 -18.63 -52.91 -35.11
C MET A 1 -17.60 -52.46 -34.09
N LYS A 2 -16.69 -53.32 -33.58
CA LYS A 2 -15.70 -52.96 -32.53
C LYS A 2 -14.72 -51.81 -32.88
N ALA A 3 -14.23 -51.74 -34.12
CA ALA A 3 -13.24 -50.74 -34.53
C ALA A 3 -13.80 -49.29 -34.54
N LEU A 4 -15.09 -49.12 -34.81
CA LEU A 4 -15.74 -47.80 -34.78
C LEU A 4 -15.92 -47.30 -33.35
N GLU A 5 -16.29 -48.19 -32.43
CA GLU A 5 -16.42 -47.88 -30.99
C GLU A 5 -15.06 -47.50 -30.37
N GLU A 6 -13.97 -48.15 -30.79
CA GLU A 6 -12.61 -47.80 -30.36
C GLU A 6 -12.17 -46.41 -30.87
N ILE A 7 -12.51 -46.07 -32.12
CA ILE A 7 -12.23 -44.75 -32.70
C ILE A 7 -13.04 -43.66 -31.96
N GLU A 8 -14.31 -43.91 -31.67
CA GLU A 8 -15.16 -42.97 -30.92
C GLU A 8 -14.65 -42.74 -29.49
N ARG A 9 -14.20 -43.80 -28.79
CA ARG A 9 -13.57 -43.67 -27.47
C ARG A 9 -12.27 -42.87 -27.53
N ALA A 10 -11.40 -43.13 -28.51
CA ALA A 10 -10.16 -42.39 -28.68
C ALA A 10 -10.40 -40.90 -28.96
N LEU A 11 -11.43 -40.57 -29.74
CA LEU A 11 -11.85 -39.19 -30.00
C LEU A 11 -12.45 -38.52 -28.76
N ALA A 12 -13.22 -39.24 -27.95
CA ALA A 12 -13.77 -38.74 -26.70
C ALA A 12 -12.66 -38.44 -25.68
N GLU A 13 -11.70 -39.35 -25.49
CA GLU A 13 -10.54 -39.13 -24.63
C GLU A 13 -9.69 -37.93 -25.10
N ARG A 14 -9.50 -37.78 -26.41
CA ARG A 14 -8.75 -36.63 -26.94
C ARG A 14 -9.46 -35.31 -26.65
N ARG A 15 -10.78 -35.26 -26.82
CA ARG A 15 -11.61 -34.08 -26.51
C ARG A 15 -11.58 -33.76 -25.01
N GLU A 16 -11.59 -34.78 -24.16
CA GLU A 16 -11.50 -34.61 -22.71
C GLU A 16 -10.14 -34.04 -22.30
N ARG A 17 -9.04 -34.57 -22.84
CA ARG A 17 -7.68 -34.04 -22.62
C ARG A 17 -7.54 -32.59 -23.08
N GLU A 18 -8.16 -32.20 -24.20
CA GLU A 18 -8.17 -30.80 -24.66
C GLU A 18 -8.97 -29.89 -23.72
N ARG A 19 -10.14 -30.35 -23.24
CA ARG A 19 -10.93 -29.61 -22.24
C ARG A 19 -10.18 -29.45 -20.92
N GLU A 20 -9.49 -30.49 -20.48
CA GLU A 20 -8.68 -30.46 -19.26
C GLU A 20 -7.48 -29.51 -19.41
N LYS A 21 -6.78 -29.52 -20.56
CA LYS A 21 -5.73 -28.55 -20.87
C LYS A 21 -6.24 -27.11 -20.85
N ALA A 22 -7.42 -26.84 -21.41
CA ALA A 22 -8.03 -25.52 -21.38
C ALA A 22 -8.42 -25.07 -19.95
N ARG A 23 -8.95 -25.98 -19.13
CA ARG A 23 -9.23 -25.74 -17.71
C ARG A 23 -7.94 -25.43 -16.93
N ASN A 24 -6.88 -26.22 -17.15
CA ASN A 24 -5.59 -26.01 -16.50
C ASN A 24 -4.93 -24.71 -16.97
N TYR A 25 -5.00 -24.37 -18.25
CA TYR A 25 -4.49 -23.11 -18.80
C TYR A 25 -5.19 -21.89 -18.18
N SER A 26 -6.52 -21.90 -18.11
CA SER A 26 -7.30 -20.82 -17.48
C SER A 26 -7.05 -20.71 -15.97
N SER A 27 -6.95 -21.83 -15.26
CA SER A 27 -6.61 -21.87 -13.83
C SER A 27 -5.23 -21.28 -13.56
N ARG A 28 -4.23 -21.63 -14.39
CA ARG A 28 -2.86 -21.12 -14.28
C ARG A 28 -2.80 -19.61 -14.54
N LYS A 29 -3.50 -19.11 -15.57
CA LYS A 29 -3.62 -17.67 -15.87
C LYS A 29 -4.32 -16.88 -14.76
N ARG A 30 -5.25 -17.50 -14.02
CA ARG A 30 -5.90 -16.86 -12.85
C ARG A 30 -5.01 -16.82 -11.62
N ARG A 31 -4.13 -17.81 -11.44
CA ARG A 31 -3.14 -17.85 -10.35
C ARG A 31 -1.98 -16.88 -10.60
N GLU A 32 -1.57 -16.76 -11.85
CA GLU A 32 -0.61 -15.75 -12.33
C GLU A 32 -1.34 -14.41 -12.51
N GLY A 33 -1.80 -13.82 -11.39
CA GLY A 33 -2.40 -12.48 -11.40
C GLY A 33 -1.51 -11.53 -12.22
N HIS A 34 -2.09 -10.87 -13.23
CA HIS A 34 -1.31 -9.98 -14.09
C HIS A 34 -0.69 -8.87 -13.22
N PRO A 35 0.65 -8.76 -13.18
CA PRO A 35 1.29 -7.73 -12.38
C PRO A 35 0.80 -6.37 -12.86
N HIS A 36 0.32 -5.55 -11.92
CA HIS A 36 -0.06 -4.18 -12.24
C HIS A 36 1.10 -3.48 -12.94
N SER A 37 0.81 -2.80 -14.06
CA SER A 37 1.79 -1.94 -14.72
C SER A 37 2.36 -0.93 -13.70
N PRO A 38 3.59 -0.44 -13.87
CA PRO A 38 4.16 0.57 -12.96
C PRO A 38 3.25 1.79 -12.75
N ARG A 39 2.57 2.24 -13.82
CA ARG A 39 1.58 3.34 -13.77
C ARG A 39 0.36 2.98 -12.92
N THR A 40 -0.11 1.74 -12.99
CA THR A 40 -1.21 1.23 -12.16
C THR A 40 -0.78 1.10 -10.69
N LYS A 41 0.44 0.63 -10.40
CA LYS A 41 0.96 0.54 -9.03
C LYS A 41 1.07 1.91 -8.36
N ALA A 42 1.63 2.90 -9.06
CA ALA A 42 1.75 4.26 -8.54
C ALA A 42 0.37 4.88 -8.24
N LYS A 43 -0.61 4.70 -9.13
CA LYS A 43 -1.99 5.16 -8.91
C LYS A 43 -2.63 4.50 -7.68
N LEU A 44 -2.46 3.19 -7.51
CA LEU A 44 -2.98 2.49 -6.32
C LEU A 44 -2.31 2.97 -5.03
N ALA A 45 -1.00 3.20 -5.06
CA ALA A 45 -0.27 3.76 -3.91
C ALA A 45 -0.77 5.15 -3.53
N GLN A 46 -1.04 6.01 -4.52
CA GLN A 46 -1.61 7.33 -4.33
C GLN A 46 -3.01 7.25 -3.68
N ILE A 47 -3.90 6.42 -4.22
CA ILE A 47 -5.25 6.22 -3.65
C ILE A 47 -5.17 5.71 -2.21
N ALA A 48 -4.29 4.75 -1.94
CA ALA A 48 -4.09 4.21 -0.59
C ALA A 48 -3.50 5.26 0.38
N TYR A 49 -2.72 6.20 -0.13
CA TYR A 49 -2.22 7.32 0.67
C TYR A 49 -3.33 8.34 0.97
N GLU A 50 -4.10 8.74 -0.04
CA GLU A 50 -5.23 9.67 0.10
C GLU A 50 -6.25 9.16 1.11
N ARG A 51 -6.62 7.87 1.04
CA ARG A 51 -7.50 7.24 2.04
C ARG A 51 -6.97 7.35 3.47
N ARG A 52 -5.69 7.01 3.68
CA ARG A 52 -5.05 7.09 5.00
C ARG A 52 -4.94 8.52 5.52
N ARG A 53 -4.78 9.50 4.62
CA ARG A 53 -4.82 10.93 4.97
C ARG A 53 -6.23 11.31 5.41
N ASP A 54 -7.24 10.96 4.64
CA ASP A 54 -8.62 11.34 4.92
C ASP A 54 -9.12 10.69 6.23
N GLU A 55 -8.76 9.43 6.47
CA GLU A 55 -8.96 8.74 7.76
C GLU A 55 -8.30 9.49 8.93
N ALA A 56 -7.03 9.89 8.77
CA ALA A 56 -6.32 10.64 9.80
C ALA A 56 -6.91 12.04 10.04
N LEU A 57 -7.59 12.63 9.05
CA LEU A 57 -8.24 13.92 9.20
C LEU A 57 -9.62 13.81 9.86
N ALA A 58 -10.33 12.72 9.60
CA ALA A 58 -11.62 12.40 10.19
C ALA A 58 -11.52 11.99 11.66
N ASP A 59 -10.41 11.36 12.06
CA ASP A 59 -10.13 10.98 13.44
C ASP A 59 -9.92 12.20 14.35
N PRO A 60 -10.81 12.49 15.32
CA PRO A 60 -10.66 13.62 16.24
C PRO A 60 -9.42 13.52 17.12
N ASP A 61 -9.00 12.31 17.47
CA ASP A 61 -7.89 12.03 18.39
C ASP A 61 -6.54 11.88 17.64
N CYS A 62 -6.53 12.17 16.34
CA CYS A 62 -5.33 12.10 15.53
C CYS A 62 -4.24 13.04 16.07
N HIS A 63 -3.09 12.46 16.41
CA HIS A 63 -1.93 13.18 16.95
C HIS A 63 -1.58 14.42 16.09
N PRO A 64 -1.34 15.60 16.68
CA PRO A 64 -1.14 16.84 15.90
C PRO A 64 0.01 16.76 14.90
N LEU A 65 1.15 16.14 15.28
CA LEU A 65 2.23 15.80 14.34
C LEU A 65 1.74 15.04 13.10
N ARG A 66 0.92 14.00 13.27
CA ARG A 66 0.39 13.20 12.16
C ARG A 66 -0.49 14.06 11.26
N ARG A 67 -1.38 14.86 11.85
CA ARG A 67 -2.27 15.79 11.12
C ARG A 67 -1.47 16.80 10.29
N ALA A 68 -0.46 17.43 10.89
CA ALA A 68 0.42 18.36 10.19
C ALA A 68 1.20 17.68 9.05
N ARG A 69 1.70 16.46 9.29
CA ARG A 69 2.42 15.70 8.27
C ARG A 69 1.54 15.38 7.06
N VAL A 70 0.32 14.88 7.26
CA VAL A 70 -0.54 14.43 6.15
C VAL A 70 -1.21 15.57 5.37
N THR A 71 -1.13 16.81 5.88
CA THR A 71 -1.66 18.03 5.23
C THR A 71 -0.57 18.94 4.66
N PHE A 72 0.69 18.67 4.96
CA PHE A 72 1.81 19.51 4.56
C PHE A 72 1.85 19.78 3.05
N GLY A 73 1.78 21.06 2.65
CA GLY A 73 1.87 21.47 1.25
C GLY A 73 0.74 20.94 0.35
N GLY A 74 -0.44 20.59 0.92
CA GLY A 74 -1.61 20.11 0.18
C GLY A 74 -1.55 18.64 -0.24
N GLY A 75 -0.35 18.06 -0.37
CA GLY A 75 -0.12 16.65 -0.65
C GLY A 75 0.24 15.81 0.58
N GLY A 76 0.71 16.43 1.66
CA GLY A 76 1.26 15.76 2.84
C GLY A 76 2.55 15.00 2.57
N LEU A 77 3.10 14.38 3.62
CA LEU A 77 4.33 13.60 3.58
C LEU A 77 4.10 12.20 4.14
N SER A 78 4.77 11.19 3.59
CA SER A 78 4.96 9.92 4.28
C SER A 78 5.91 10.07 5.48
N GLN A 79 5.90 9.12 6.41
CA GLN A 79 6.84 9.13 7.54
C GLN A 79 8.30 9.06 7.07
N VAL A 80 8.57 8.35 5.97
CA VAL A 80 9.90 8.27 5.36
C VAL A 80 10.31 9.65 4.82
N GLN A 81 9.45 10.30 4.05
CA GLN A 81 9.71 11.64 3.49
C GLN A 81 9.91 12.69 4.59
N LEU A 82 9.10 12.67 5.65
CA LEU A 82 9.31 13.54 6.80
C LEU A 82 10.63 13.20 7.51
N GLY A 83 10.95 11.92 7.63
CA GLY A 83 12.17 11.45 8.27
C GLY A 83 13.44 11.90 7.56
N GLU A 84 13.49 11.76 6.24
CA GLU A 84 14.57 12.28 5.40
C GLU A 84 14.74 13.79 5.57
N ARG A 85 13.61 14.51 5.59
CA ARG A 85 13.59 15.97 5.69
C ARG A 85 13.97 16.49 7.09
N ALA A 86 13.65 15.74 8.14
CA ALA A 86 13.93 16.08 9.53
C ALA A 86 15.22 15.44 10.08
N LEU A 87 15.85 14.52 9.33
CA LEU A 87 16.93 13.66 9.83
C LEU A 87 16.50 12.88 11.09
N VAL A 88 15.32 12.25 11.01
CA VAL A 88 14.70 11.43 12.05
C VAL A 88 14.23 10.13 11.41
N SER A 89 14.38 8.99 12.09
CA SER A 89 13.92 7.72 11.50
C SER A 89 12.40 7.69 11.38
N ALA A 90 11.89 7.04 10.34
CA ALA A 90 10.44 6.83 10.18
C ALA A 90 9.83 6.07 11.37
N ARG A 91 10.59 5.16 11.99
CA ARG A 91 10.20 4.44 13.20
C ARG A 91 10.00 5.38 14.39
N THR A 92 10.91 6.32 14.59
CA THR A 92 10.79 7.34 15.65
C THR A 92 9.57 8.22 15.42
N ILE A 93 9.32 8.64 14.19
CA ILE A 93 8.12 9.42 13.85
C ILE A 93 6.85 8.61 14.17
N HIS A 94 6.81 7.33 13.81
CA HIS A 94 5.68 6.47 14.11
C HIS A 94 5.42 6.33 15.62
N ALA A 95 6.47 6.12 16.43
CA ALA A 95 6.35 6.01 17.88
C ALA A 95 5.79 7.31 18.51
N ILE A 96 6.19 8.47 17.98
CA ILE A 96 5.65 9.76 18.42
C ILE A 96 4.18 9.90 18.00
N GLU A 97 3.86 9.64 16.73
CA GLU A 97 2.49 9.76 16.21
C GLU A 97 1.48 8.82 16.85
N SER A 98 1.93 7.68 17.37
CA SER A 98 1.10 6.70 18.08
C SER A 98 1.02 6.97 19.59
N GLY A 99 1.78 7.95 20.11
CA GLY A 99 1.88 8.21 21.54
C GLY A 99 2.71 7.17 22.31
N GLU A 100 3.39 6.24 21.62
CA GLU A 100 4.30 5.28 22.25
C GLU A 100 5.56 5.94 22.82
N ALA A 101 5.96 7.09 22.29
CA ALA A 101 7.14 7.82 22.74
C ALA A 101 6.96 9.35 22.65
N GLU A 102 7.48 10.07 23.65
CA GLU A 102 7.60 11.52 23.57
C GLU A 102 8.79 11.94 22.69
N ALA A 103 8.66 13.08 22.02
CA ALA A 103 9.74 13.61 21.20
C ALA A 103 10.80 14.27 22.08
N ALA A 104 12.04 13.78 22.02
CA ALA A 104 13.17 14.49 22.60
C ALA A 104 13.25 15.93 22.04
N PRO A 105 13.69 16.94 22.82
CA PRO A 105 13.63 18.35 22.41
C PRO A 105 14.29 18.66 21.06
N MET A 106 15.40 18.00 20.75
CA MET A 106 16.08 18.17 19.45
C MET A 106 15.27 17.56 18.30
N THR A 107 14.64 16.40 18.52
CA THR A 107 13.76 15.73 17.56
C THR A 107 12.53 16.59 17.29
N ALA A 108 11.90 17.12 18.33
CA ALA A 108 10.76 18.04 18.22
C ALA A 108 11.10 19.27 17.35
N ARG A 109 12.25 19.92 17.61
CA ARG A 109 12.73 21.06 16.80
C ARG A 109 12.97 20.70 15.33
N ARG A 110 13.56 19.53 15.07
CA ARG A 110 13.81 19.05 13.70
C ARG A 110 12.51 18.80 12.93
N LEU A 111 11.54 18.12 13.55
CA LEU A 111 10.24 17.84 12.97
C LEU A 111 9.46 19.13 12.71
N ALA A 112 9.44 20.04 13.68
CA ALA A 112 8.84 21.36 13.56
C ALA A 112 9.41 22.17 12.38
N ARG A 113 10.75 22.21 12.26
CA ARG A 113 11.42 22.88 11.14
C ARG A 113 11.08 22.23 9.80
N ALA A 114 11.05 20.91 9.72
CA ALA A 114 10.72 20.18 8.48
C ALA A 114 9.30 20.48 7.98
N LEU A 115 8.36 20.65 8.93
CA LEU A 115 6.95 20.96 8.69
C LEU A 115 6.62 22.46 8.68
N LYS A 116 7.63 23.34 8.82
CA LYS A 116 7.45 24.80 8.90
C LYS A 116 6.46 25.24 10.00
N ALA A 117 6.51 24.57 11.14
CA ALA A 117 5.67 24.81 12.31
C ALA A 117 6.52 25.00 13.58
N THR A 118 5.86 25.29 14.71
CA THR A 118 6.49 25.27 16.05
C THR A 118 6.27 23.90 16.71
N PRO A 119 7.15 23.45 17.64
CA PRO A 119 6.94 22.21 18.38
C PRO A 119 5.57 22.14 19.10
N ALA A 120 5.19 23.24 19.77
CA ALA A 120 3.91 23.34 20.46
C ALA A 120 2.69 23.13 19.53
N ALA A 121 2.74 23.66 18.29
CA ALA A 121 1.67 23.45 17.31
C ALA A 121 1.56 21.99 16.83
N LEU A 122 2.63 21.20 17.01
CA LEU A 122 2.69 19.79 16.66
C LEU A 122 2.43 18.86 17.87
N GLY A 123 2.17 19.41 19.05
CA GLY A 123 2.04 18.65 20.30
C GLY A 123 3.34 17.97 20.72
N LEU A 124 4.49 18.60 20.44
CA LEU A 124 5.85 18.09 20.70
C LEU A 124 6.66 19.01 21.62
#